data_AF-A0A6B2LRU7-F1
#
_entry.id   AF-A0A6B2LRU7-F1
#
_cell.length_a   1.000
_cell.length_b   1.000
_cell.length_c   1.000
_cell.angle_alpha   90.00
_cell.angle_beta   90.00
_cell.angle_gamma   90.00
#
_symmetry.space_group_name_H-M   'P 1'
#
loop_
_entity.id
_entity.type
_entity.pdbx_description
1 polymer ?
#
loop_
_entity_poly.entity_id
_entity_poly.type
_entity_poly.pdbx_seq_one_letter_code
_entity_poly.pdbx_strand_id
1 'polypeptide(L)'
;MCNITRSNFETSRAQSNISFGRFGNGLYFSPCSSKSHDYNAKSEKNGVRSMLLCKVQLGKSYSTKTDMQDLRGPPEGYNSLSGEVGSRLNFPEVVVWDERAILP
;
A
#
# COMPACT_ATOMS: atom_id res chain seq x y z
N MET A 1 -7.12 17.66 7.34
CA MET A 1 -5.90 17.31 6.60
C MET A 1 -5.03 16.44 7.50
N CYS A 2 -4.52 15.29 7.03
CA CYS A 2 -3.80 14.32 7.86
C CYS A 2 -2.28 14.52 7.80
N ASN A 3 -1.52 13.91 8.71
CA ASN A 3 -0.05 14.02 8.73
C ASN A 3 0.60 13.53 7.43
N ILE A 4 -0.02 12.61 6.69
CA ILE A 4 0.51 12.13 5.39
C ILE A 4 0.69 13.27 4.38
N THR A 5 -0.25 14.21 4.32
CA THR A 5 -0.12 15.37 3.43
C THR A 5 0.96 16.37 3.88
N ARG A 6 1.45 16.26 5.12
CA ARG A 6 2.50 17.11 5.70
C ARG A 6 3.88 16.46 5.65
N SER A 7 3.97 15.15 5.92
CA SER A 7 5.23 14.42 6.10
C SER A 7 5.42 13.21 5.17
N ASN A 8 4.51 13.00 4.22
CA ASN A 8 4.45 11.81 3.35
C ASN A 8 4.04 10.53 4.12
N PHE A 9 3.99 9.41 3.41
CA PHE A 9 3.87 8.07 4.00
C PHE A 9 5.21 7.65 4.60
N GLU A 10 5.15 6.99 5.75
CA GLU A 10 6.33 6.56 6.51
C GLU A 10 6.32 5.04 6.66
N THR A 11 7.35 4.37 6.17
CA THR A 11 7.58 2.92 6.30
C THR A 11 7.71 2.50 7.76
N SER A 12 8.22 3.37 8.63
CA SER A 12 8.27 3.14 10.08
C SER A 12 6.89 2.98 10.72
N ARG A 13 5.83 3.49 10.08
CA ARG A 13 4.43 3.37 10.52
C ARG A 13 3.67 2.28 9.77
N ALA A 14 4.27 1.70 8.73
CA ALA A 14 3.69 0.55 8.06
C ALA A 14 3.55 -0.60 9.06
N GLN A 15 2.41 -1.29 8.98
CA GLN A 15 2.00 -2.36 9.87
C GLN A 15 2.02 -2.05 11.39
N SER A 16 2.16 -0.79 11.84
CA SER A 16 2.32 -0.50 13.28
C SER A 16 1.09 -0.85 14.13
N ASN A 17 -0.08 -0.95 13.51
CA ASN A 17 -1.38 -1.20 14.16
C ASN A 17 -2.11 -2.45 13.60
N ILE A 18 -1.44 -3.28 12.80
CA ILE A 18 -1.99 -4.51 12.23
C ILE A 18 -0.98 -5.64 12.36
N SER A 19 -1.45 -6.85 12.68
CA SER A 19 -0.59 -8.03 12.82
C SER A 19 -0.27 -8.74 11.50
N PHE A 20 -0.88 -8.30 10.40
CA PHE A 20 -0.83 -8.99 9.11
C PHE A 20 -0.66 -8.01 7.96
N GLY A 21 0.20 -8.36 7.00
CA GLY A 21 0.40 -7.66 5.74
C GLY A 21 0.82 -8.66 4.70
N ARG A 22 0.10 -8.70 3.58
CA ARG A 22 0.24 -9.76 2.59
C ARG A 22 1.64 -9.82 1.97
N PHE A 23 2.28 -8.68 1.86
CA PHE A 23 3.59 -8.48 1.25
C PHE A 23 4.56 -7.82 2.24
N GLY A 24 4.42 -8.12 3.53
CA GLY A 24 5.28 -7.59 4.59
C GLY A 24 5.16 -6.09 4.78
N ASN A 25 6.24 -5.47 5.27
CA ASN A 25 6.20 -4.13 5.86
C ASN A 25 6.46 -3.00 4.86
N GLY A 26 5.63 -2.96 3.82
CA GLY A 26 5.66 -1.92 2.79
C GLY A 26 4.49 -0.94 2.86
N LEU A 27 4.49 0.03 1.95
CA LEU A 27 3.44 1.02 1.76
C LEU A 27 2.51 0.55 0.64
N TYR A 28 1.24 0.33 0.98
CA TYR A 28 0.26 -0.32 0.10
C TYR A 28 -0.62 0.70 -0.61
N PHE A 29 -0.80 0.49 -1.91
CA PHE A 29 -1.70 1.26 -2.75
C PHE A 29 -2.52 0.33 -3.65
N SER A 30 -3.61 0.84 -4.23
CA SER A 30 -4.43 0.09 -5.18
C SER A 30 -4.99 1.03 -6.24
N PRO A 31 -5.10 0.58 -7.51
CA PRO A 31 -5.86 1.31 -8.52
C PRO A 31 -7.37 1.20 -8.30
N CYS A 32 -7.84 0.33 -7.40
CA CYS A 32 -9.26 0.14 -7.09
C CYS A 32 -9.66 0.95 -5.85
N SER A 33 -10.38 2.05 -6.05
CA SER A 33 -10.84 2.92 -4.96
C SER A 33 -11.71 2.19 -3.93
N SER A 34 -12.58 1.27 -4.37
CA SER A 34 -13.40 0.45 -3.46
C SER A 34 -12.56 -0.36 -2.48
N LYS A 35 -11.42 -0.90 -2.92
CA LYS A 35 -10.48 -1.60 -2.04
C LYS A 35 -9.90 -0.65 -1.00
N SER A 36 -9.37 0.50 -1.44
CA SER A 36 -8.79 1.50 -0.53
C SER A 36 -9.82 2.11 0.43
N HIS A 37 -11.10 2.18 0.02
CA HIS A 37 -12.19 2.67 0.85
C HIS A 37 -12.41 1.81 2.10
N ASP A 38 -12.32 0.49 1.98
CA ASP A 38 -12.53 -0.42 3.11
C ASP A 38 -11.51 -0.21 4.25
N TYR A 39 -10.31 0.31 3.93
CA TYR A 39 -9.26 0.60 4.90
C TYR A 39 -9.47 1.90 5.69
N ASN A 40 -10.46 2.72 5.35
CA ASN A 40 -10.78 3.96 6.08
C ASN A 40 -12.11 3.88 6.85
N ALA A 41 -12.66 2.66 7.05
CA ALA A 41 -13.99 2.45 7.65
C ALA A 41 -14.21 3.17 8.99
N LYS A 42 -13.17 3.31 9.82
CA LYS A 42 -13.22 3.97 11.14
C LYS A 42 -12.78 5.45 11.12
N SER A 43 -12.57 6.03 9.94
CA SER A 43 -12.05 7.42 9.80
C SER A 43 -13.14 8.46 9.53
N GLU A 44 -14.42 8.06 9.58
CA GLU A 44 -15.54 8.94 9.25
C GLU A 44 -15.65 10.10 10.23
N LYS A 45 -15.86 11.31 9.68
CA LYS A 45 -16.18 12.51 10.42
C LYS A 45 -17.31 13.23 9.72
N ASN A 46 -18.41 13.48 10.43
CA ASN A 46 -19.60 14.16 9.89
C ASN A 46 -20.14 13.52 8.59
N GLY A 47 -20.17 12.18 8.54
CA GLY A 47 -20.65 11.43 7.36
C GLY A 47 -19.69 11.43 6.16
N VAL A 48 -18.46 11.93 6.32
CA VAL A 48 -17.47 12.01 5.23
C VAL A 48 -16.21 11.24 5.60
N ARG A 49 -15.65 10.54 4.61
CA ARG A 49 -14.33 9.89 4.66
C ARG A 49 -13.45 10.46 3.56
N SER A 50 -12.14 10.49 3.82
CA SER A 50 -11.15 10.97 2.85
C SER A 50 -10.32 9.81 2.32
N MET A 51 -9.92 9.91 1.05
CA MET A 51 -9.01 8.99 0.39
C MET A 51 -7.91 9.82 -0.28
N LEU A 52 -6.69 9.31 -0.30
CA LEU A 52 -5.57 9.93 -0.99
C LEU A 52 -5.38 9.25 -2.36
N LEU A 53 -5.27 10.06 -3.41
CA LEU A 53 -4.85 9.62 -4.73
C LEU A 53 -3.41 10.05 -4.93
N CYS A 54 -2.50 9.08 -4.93
CA CYS A 54 -1.06 9.35 -4.96
C CYS A 54 -0.46 8.99 -6.33
N LYS A 55 0.53 9.73 -6.80
CA LYS A 55 1.44 9.25 -7.85
C LYS A 55 2.48 8.35 -7.20
N VAL A 56 2.59 7.11 -7.69
CA VAL A 56 3.51 6.11 -7.13
C VAL A 56 4.45 5.62 -8.22
N GLN A 57 5.75 5.80 -8.03
CA GLN A 57 6.79 5.34 -8.92
C GLN A 57 7.11 3.87 -8.64
N LEU A 58 6.60 2.97 -9.48
CA LEU A 58 6.80 1.52 -9.30
C LEU A 58 8.16 1.04 -9.81
N GLY A 59 8.73 1.67 -10.84
CA GLY A 59 9.95 1.16 -11.47
C GLY A 59 9.75 -0.26 -12.00
N LYS A 60 10.74 -1.13 -11.80
CA LYS A 60 10.61 -2.56 -12.13
C LYS A 60 9.85 -3.27 -11.00
N SER A 61 8.60 -3.65 -11.26
CA SER A 61 7.74 -4.30 -10.26
C SER A 61 7.82 -5.82 -10.34
N TYR A 62 7.90 -6.49 -9.20
CA TYR A 62 7.80 -7.94 -9.09
C TYR A 62 6.33 -8.36 -9.03
N SER A 63 5.84 -9.08 -10.04
CA SER A 63 4.46 -9.59 -10.06
C SER A 63 4.32 -10.90 -9.28
N THR A 64 3.30 -11.00 -8.44
CA THR A 64 2.97 -12.24 -7.71
C THR A 64 1.46 -12.43 -7.53
N LYS A 65 1.03 -13.69 -7.46
CA LYS A 65 -0.34 -14.10 -7.08
C LYS A 65 -0.41 -14.74 -5.69
N THR A 66 0.72 -14.86 -5.01
CA THR A 66 0.87 -15.53 -3.71
C THR A 66 1.36 -14.55 -2.65
N ASP A 67 0.91 -14.75 -1.42
CA ASP A 67 1.33 -13.97 -0.26
C ASP A 67 2.85 -14.10 -0.02
N MET A 68 3.51 -13.02 0.39
CA MET A 68 4.95 -12.95 0.71
C MET A 68 5.13 -12.12 2.00
N GLN A 69 4.68 -12.67 3.12
CA GLN A 69 4.47 -11.91 4.36
C GLN A 69 5.77 -11.43 5.04
N ASP A 70 6.89 -12.09 4.79
CA ASP A 70 8.17 -11.78 5.45
C ASP A 70 9.02 -10.73 4.72
N LEU A 71 8.48 -10.11 3.67
CA LEU A 71 9.21 -9.09 2.90
C LEU A 71 9.47 -7.83 3.73
N ARG A 72 10.74 -7.41 3.75
CA ARG A 72 11.19 -6.13 4.33
C ARG A 72 11.59 -5.10 3.27
N GLY A 73 11.43 -5.47 2.01
CA GLY A 73 11.83 -4.71 0.83
C GLY A 73 11.32 -5.40 -0.43
N PRO A 74 11.46 -4.76 -1.60
CA PRO A 74 11.17 -5.43 -2.86
C PRO A 74 12.13 -6.62 -3.07
N PRO A 75 11.71 -7.66 -3.78
CA PRO A 75 12.62 -8.74 -4.20
C PRO A 75 13.85 -8.22 -4.95
N GLU A 76 14.95 -8.98 -4.91
CA GLU A 76 16.22 -8.56 -5.50
C GLU A 76 16.09 -8.20 -6.99
N GLY A 77 16.60 -7.02 -7.36
CA GLY A 77 16.53 -6.52 -8.73
C GLY A 77 15.17 -5.92 -9.12
N TYR A 78 14.30 -5.63 -8.15
CA TYR A 78 13.02 -4.93 -8.31
C TYR A 78 12.94 -3.70 -7.40
N ASN A 79 12.02 -2.78 -7.74
CA ASN A 79 11.78 -1.55 -7.00
C ASN A 79 10.44 -1.57 -6.23
N SER A 80 9.49 -2.37 -6.70
CA SER A 80 8.17 -2.53 -6.10
C SER A 80 7.66 -3.96 -6.23
N LEU A 81 6.51 -4.24 -5.64
CA LEU A 81 5.77 -5.49 -5.81
C LEU A 81 4.36 -5.19 -6.33
N SER A 82 3.90 -5.98 -7.30
CA SER A 82 2.55 -5.95 -7.84
C SER A 82 1.82 -7.25 -7.48
N GLY A 83 0.82 -7.16 -6.61
CA GLY A 83 -0.09 -8.23 -6.31
C GLY A 83 -1.18 -8.34 -7.37
N GLU A 84 -1.23 -9.47 -8.07
CA GLU A 84 -2.21 -9.75 -9.12
C GLU A 84 -3.45 -10.44 -8.56
N VAL A 85 -4.61 -10.19 -9.20
CA VAL A 85 -5.87 -10.86 -8.87
C VAL A 85 -5.74 -12.37 -9.06
N GLY A 86 -6.23 -13.13 -8.09
CA GLY A 86 -6.12 -14.59 -8.06
C GLY A 86 -6.76 -15.17 -6.80
N SER A 87 -6.33 -16.35 -6.38
CA SER A 87 -6.89 -17.04 -5.21
C SER A 87 -6.68 -16.30 -3.88
N ARG A 88 -5.66 -15.43 -3.80
CA ARG A 88 -5.31 -14.67 -2.58
C ARG A 88 -5.78 -13.22 -2.59
N LEU A 89 -6.06 -12.67 -3.78
CA LEU A 89 -6.33 -11.26 -4.01
C LEU A 89 -7.58 -11.08 -4.87
N ASN A 90 -8.58 -10.39 -4.33
CA ASN A 90 -9.79 -10.00 -5.07
C ASN A 90 -9.56 -8.77 -5.95
N PHE A 91 -8.58 -7.95 -5.60
CA PHE A 91 -8.27 -6.69 -6.27
C PHE A 91 -6.76 -6.50 -6.33
N PRO A 92 -6.23 -5.87 -7.40
CA PRO A 92 -4.81 -5.59 -7.50
C PRO A 92 -4.33 -4.68 -6.38
N GLU A 93 -3.09 -4.88 -5.94
CA GLU A 93 -2.40 -3.98 -5.02
C GLU A 93 -0.94 -3.82 -5.44
N VAL A 94 -0.37 -2.66 -5.11
CA VAL A 94 1.04 -2.39 -5.34
C VAL A 94 1.68 -1.99 -4.01
N VAL A 95 2.93 -2.40 -3.83
CA VAL A 95 3.68 -2.18 -2.60
C VAL A 95 5.03 -1.59 -2.94
N VAL A 96 5.38 -0.50 -2.26
CA VAL A 96 6.70 0.14 -2.32
C VAL A 96 7.29 0.26 -0.93
N TRP A 97 8.61 0.27 -0.83
CA TRP A 97 9.35 0.46 0.43
C TRP A 97 10.19 1.74 0.43
N ASP A 98 10.30 2.42 -0.71
CA ASP A 98 10.93 3.73 -0.77
C ASP A 98 9.85 4.81 -0.65
N GLU A 99 9.87 5.57 0.44
CA GLU A 99 8.93 6.68 0.70
C GLU A 99 9.02 7.76 -0.39
N ARG A 100 10.20 7.92 -1.00
CA ARG A 100 10.45 8.89 -2.08
C ARG A 100 9.77 8.48 -3.39
N ALA A 101 9.30 7.23 -3.50
CA ALA A 101 8.52 6.77 -4.63
C ALA A 101 7.08 7.31 -4.64
N ILE A 102 6.65 8.02 -3.58
CA ILE A 102 5.26 8.44 -3.40
C ILE A 102 5.16 9.96 -3.39
N LEU A 103 4.24 10.48 -4.22
CA LEU A 103 3.77 11.86 -4.20
C LEU A 103 2.27 11.86 -3.90
N PRO A 104 1.86 12.15 -2.63
CA PRO A 104 0.47 12.19 -2.20
C PRO A 104 -0.36 13.33 -2.78
#